data_AF-A0A951LNT4-F1
#
_entry.id   AF-A0A951LNT4-F1
#
_cell.length_a   1.000
_cell.length_b   1.000
_cell.length_c   1.000
_cell.angle_alpha   90.00
_cell.angle_beta   90.00
_cell.angle_gamma   90.00
#
_symmetry.space_group_name_H-M   'P 1'
#
loop_
_entity.id
_entity.type
_entity.pdbx_description
1 polymer ?
#
loop_
_entity_poly.entity_id
_entity_poly.type
_entity_poly.pdbx_seq_one_letter_code
_entity_poly.pdbx_strand_id
1 'polypeptide(L)'
;MRISISILAISGALCAAAAASAAPPARTPTRTPAAACHIALPASPDTESFTNAGATGAPARTQQTGAAFAAAATHLCGSGVVRPANLARYRSLLVRDAEGATEPNIYDDAEEHPGALIIEFAFAGGGAPSQAQIEAALRCWRNPHAAGCSTEDVGP
;
A
#
# COMPACT_ATOMS: atom_id res chain seq x y z
N MET A 1 -1.17 30.17 -83.26
CA MET A 1 0.29 30.06 -83.03
C MET A 1 0.53 28.74 -82.31
N ARG A 2 0.68 27.66 -83.10
CA ARG A 2 1.91 26.85 -83.27
C ARG A 2 2.38 26.09 -82.02
N ILE A 3 2.28 24.77 -82.17
CA ILE A 3 2.71 23.61 -81.37
C ILE A 3 4.18 23.71 -80.92
N SER A 4 4.49 23.19 -79.73
CA SER A 4 5.72 22.40 -79.50
C SER A 4 5.54 21.44 -78.33
N ILE A 5 5.64 20.16 -78.67
CA ILE A 5 5.71 18.97 -77.82
C ILE A 5 7.16 18.80 -77.39
N SER A 6 7.40 18.36 -76.14
CA SER A 6 8.57 17.55 -75.82
C SER A 6 8.25 16.60 -74.66
N ILE A 7 8.24 15.33 -75.01
CA ILE A 7 8.14 14.13 -74.16
C ILE A 7 9.58 13.67 -73.89
N LEU A 8 9.90 13.30 -72.65
CA LEU A 8 10.77 12.18 -72.21
C LEU A 8 10.98 12.34 -70.69
N ALA A 9 10.33 11.55 -69.82
CA ALA A 9 10.68 10.20 -69.35
C ALA A 9 12.06 10.10 -68.66
N ILE A 10 12.09 9.68 -67.39
CA ILE A 10 13.05 8.71 -66.83
C ILE A 10 12.50 8.18 -65.48
N SER A 11 12.58 6.86 -65.37
CA SER A 11 12.14 5.96 -64.32
C SER A 11 12.76 6.21 -62.94
N GLY A 12 12.03 5.82 -61.90
CA GLY A 12 12.55 5.70 -60.54
C GLY A 12 11.61 4.87 -59.67
N ALA A 13 11.67 3.55 -59.82
CA ALA A 13 11.08 2.62 -58.88
C ALA A 13 11.96 2.55 -57.63
N LEU A 14 11.37 2.76 -56.45
CA LEU A 14 11.84 2.16 -55.21
C LEU A 14 10.63 1.85 -54.34
N CYS A 15 10.35 0.56 -54.22
CA CYS A 15 9.59 -0.01 -53.13
C CYS A 15 10.22 0.41 -51.80
N ALA A 16 9.44 0.98 -50.89
CA ALA A 16 9.74 0.95 -49.47
C ALA A 16 8.53 0.33 -48.76
N ALA A 17 8.64 -0.97 -48.53
CA ALA A 17 7.75 -1.70 -47.67
C ALA A 17 7.98 -1.31 -46.20
N ALA A 18 6.88 -1.17 -45.47
CA ALA A 18 6.66 -1.51 -44.07
C ALA A 18 7.70 -1.10 -43.00
N ALA A 19 7.23 -0.31 -42.04
CA ALA A 19 7.24 -0.73 -40.64
C ALA A 19 6.17 0.06 -39.87
N ALA A 20 4.95 -0.49 -39.82
CA ALA A 20 4.05 -0.14 -38.73
C ALA A 20 4.77 -0.54 -37.44
N SER A 21 5.24 0.47 -36.69
CA SER A 21 5.81 0.24 -35.36
C SER A 21 4.68 -0.27 -34.48
N ALA A 22 4.58 -1.59 -34.38
CA ALA A 22 3.76 -2.24 -33.37
C ALA A 22 4.28 -1.77 -32.01
N ALA A 23 3.54 -0.87 -31.38
CA ALA A 23 3.75 -0.51 -30.00
C ALA A 23 3.80 -1.82 -29.17
N PRO A 24 4.75 -1.97 -28.23
CA PRO A 24 4.76 -3.13 -27.36
C PRO A 24 3.39 -3.25 -26.70
N PRO A 25 2.82 -4.46 -26.58
CA PRO A 25 1.55 -4.64 -25.91
C PRO A 25 1.69 -4.03 -24.52
N ALA A 26 0.82 -3.07 -24.21
CA ALA A 26 0.69 -2.51 -22.88
C ALA A 26 0.59 -3.70 -21.92
N ARG A 27 1.58 -3.85 -21.03
CA ARG A 27 1.56 -4.89 -20.01
C ARG A 27 0.30 -4.64 -19.18
N THR A 28 -0.71 -5.47 -19.39
CA THR A 28 -1.93 -5.43 -18.61
C THR A 28 -1.52 -5.62 -17.15
N PRO A 29 -1.84 -4.68 -16.24
CA PRO A 29 -1.56 -4.89 -14.83
C PRO A 29 -2.27 -6.16 -14.40
N THR A 30 -1.48 -7.17 -14.02
CA THR A 30 -2.02 -8.45 -13.58
C THR A 30 -2.67 -8.21 -12.22
N ARG A 31 -3.99 -8.09 -12.21
CA ARG A 31 -4.76 -7.95 -10.97
C ARG A 31 -4.63 -9.25 -10.20
N THR A 32 -4.02 -9.18 -9.01
CA THR A 32 -3.94 -10.32 -8.10
C THR A 32 -5.37 -10.81 -7.81
N PRO A 33 -5.68 -12.11 -8.01
CA PRO A 33 -7.00 -12.63 -7.71
C PRO A 33 -7.34 -12.39 -6.23
N ALA A 34 -8.57 -11.99 -5.94
CA ALA A 34 -9.00 -11.56 -4.60
C ALA A 34 -8.75 -12.61 -3.50
N ALA A 35 -8.79 -13.90 -3.84
CA ALA A 35 -8.48 -15.00 -2.92
C ALA A 35 -7.02 -15.00 -2.44
N ALA A 36 -6.09 -14.46 -3.23
CA ALA A 36 -4.68 -14.34 -2.86
C ALA A 36 -4.38 -13.09 -2.00
N CYS A 37 -5.40 -12.28 -1.69
CA CYS A 37 -5.28 -11.04 -0.91
C CYS A 37 -5.91 -11.11 0.48
N HIS A 38 -6.35 -12.29 0.94
CA HIS A 38 -6.83 -12.42 2.30
C HIS A 38 -5.66 -12.27 3.28
N ILE A 39 -5.65 -11.15 4.00
CA ILE A 39 -4.60 -10.79 4.94
C ILE A 39 -5.24 -10.47 6.28
N ALA A 40 -4.86 -11.20 7.31
CA ALA A 40 -5.20 -10.92 8.70
C ALA A 40 -4.05 -11.33 9.62
N LEU A 41 -3.84 -10.55 10.67
CA LEU A 41 -2.93 -10.87 11.76
C LEU A 41 -3.74 -10.96 13.05
N PRO A 42 -3.52 -11.97 13.91
CA PRO A 42 -4.10 -12.01 15.24
C PRO A 42 -3.71 -10.73 16.01
N ALA A 43 -4.71 -9.98 16.47
CA ALA A 43 -4.48 -8.73 17.17
C ALA A 43 -4.45 -8.93 18.70
N SER A 44 -3.50 -8.30 19.38
CA SER A 44 -3.41 -8.28 20.84
C SER A 44 -3.16 -6.86 21.36
N PRO A 45 -3.73 -6.47 22.51
CA PRO A 45 -3.41 -5.20 23.12
C PRO A 45 -1.99 -5.22 23.68
N ASP A 46 -1.25 -4.14 23.49
CA ASP A 46 -0.11 -3.83 24.33
C ASP A 46 -0.63 -3.41 25.72
N THR A 47 -0.53 -4.31 26.69
CA THR A 47 -1.22 -4.12 27.97
C THR A 47 -0.65 -2.95 28.76
N GLU A 48 0.64 -2.67 28.60
CA GLU A 48 1.33 -1.58 29.29
C GLU A 48 0.83 -0.21 28.80
N SER A 49 0.84 0.05 27.49
CA SER A 49 0.34 1.32 26.94
C SER A 49 -1.12 1.59 27.29
N PHE A 50 -2.00 0.60 27.14
CA PHE A 50 -3.42 0.76 27.51
C PHE A 50 -3.60 1.04 29.01
N THR A 51 -2.79 0.42 29.87
CA THR A 51 -2.84 0.66 31.32
C THR A 51 -2.36 2.07 31.65
N ASN A 52 -1.23 2.49 31.06
CA ASN A 52 -0.63 3.81 31.29
C ASN A 52 -1.55 4.94 30.80
N ALA A 53 -2.27 4.73 29.69
CA ALA A 53 -3.25 5.68 29.17
C ALA A 53 -4.56 5.76 30.01
N GLY A 54 -4.72 4.92 31.03
CA GLY A 54 -5.99 4.79 31.77
C GLY A 54 -7.16 4.36 30.88
N ALA A 55 -6.85 3.74 29.73
CA ALA A 55 -7.80 3.43 28.69
C ALA A 55 -8.60 2.17 29.03
N THR A 56 -9.91 2.31 29.22
CA THR A 56 -10.82 1.17 29.35
C THR A 56 -11.22 0.62 27.98
N GLY A 57 -11.56 -0.67 27.91
CA GLY A 57 -12.06 -1.29 26.66
C GLY A 57 -10.97 -1.72 25.67
N ALA A 58 -9.72 -1.91 26.13
CA ALA A 58 -8.61 -2.40 25.30
C ALA A 58 -8.96 -3.64 24.44
N PRO A 59 -9.69 -4.67 24.94
CA PRO A 59 -10.06 -5.82 24.10
C PRO A 59 -10.93 -5.44 22.90
N ALA A 60 -11.96 -4.60 23.11
CA ALA A 60 -12.86 -4.18 22.05
C ALA A 60 -12.14 -3.30 21.01
N ARG A 61 -11.30 -2.37 21.47
CA ARG A 61 -10.48 -1.51 20.61
C ARG A 61 -9.48 -2.30 19.79
N THR A 62 -8.83 -3.28 20.41
CA THR A 62 -7.89 -4.19 19.73
C THR A 62 -8.60 -4.99 18.65
N GLN A 63 -9.76 -5.58 18.97
CA GLN A 63 -10.55 -6.35 18.01
C GLN A 63 -10.99 -5.48 16.82
N GLN A 64 -11.49 -4.27 17.08
CA GLN A 64 -11.90 -3.33 16.05
C GLN A 64 -10.73 -2.90 15.17
N THR A 65 -9.58 -2.60 15.78
CA THR A 65 -8.35 -2.22 15.07
C THR A 65 -7.85 -3.36 14.19
N GLY A 66 -7.83 -4.60 14.70
CA GLY A 66 -7.46 -5.79 13.93
C GLY A 66 -8.38 -6.03 12.73
N ALA A 67 -9.69 -5.84 12.90
CA ALA A 67 -10.65 -5.96 11.80
C ALA A 67 -10.45 -4.87 10.73
N ALA A 68 -10.25 -3.62 11.15
CA ALA A 68 -9.98 -2.50 10.25
C ALA A 68 -8.63 -2.68 9.52
N PHE A 69 -7.61 -3.22 10.19
CA PHE A 69 -6.34 -3.58 9.58
C PHE A 69 -6.48 -4.65 8.51
N ALA A 70 -7.20 -5.75 8.80
CA ALA A 70 -7.41 -6.81 7.82
C ALA A 70 -8.15 -6.29 6.57
N ALA A 71 -9.16 -5.43 6.75
CA ALA A 71 -9.87 -4.78 5.67
C ALA A 71 -8.95 -3.87 4.83
N ALA A 72 -8.17 -3.01 5.49
CA ALA A 72 -7.22 -2.11 4.85
C ALA A 72 -6.13 -2.86 4.06
N ALA A 73 -5.50 -3.86 4.68
CA ALA A 73 -4.45 -4.65 4.05
C ALA A 73 -4.97 -5.47 2.85
N THR A 74 -6.17 -6.05 2.97
CA THR A 74 -6.83 -6.77 1.87
C THR A 74 -7.15 -5.82 0.71
N HIS A 75 -7.65 -4.61 0.99
CA HIS A 75 -7.93 -3.60 -0.02
C HIS A 75 -6.65 -3.14 -0.75
N LEU A 76 -5.60 -2.81 0.01
CA LEU A 76 -4.30 -2.42 -0.54
C LEU A 76 -3.60 -3.56 -1.29
N CYS A 77 -3.89 -4.81 -0.96
CA CYS A 77 -3.41 -5.95 -1.75
C CYS A 77 -4.04 -6.03 -3.14
N GLY A 78 -5.33 -5.67 -3.27
CA GLY A 78 -5.99 -5.60 -4.57
C GLY A 78 -5.34 -4.61 -5.55
N SER A 79 -4.60 -3.62 -5.03
CA SER A 79 -3.84 -2.62 -5.81
C SER A 79 -2.33 -2.86 -5.80
N GLY A 80 -1.84 -3.90 -5.11
CA GLY A 80 -0.43 -4.28 -5.05
C GLY A 80 0.44 -3.43 -4.12
N VAL A 81 -0.15 -2.49 -3.36
CA VAL A 81 0.57 -1.66 -2.37
C VAL A 81 1.09 -2.52 -1.22
N VAL A 82 0.23 -3.39 -0.67
CA VAL A 82 0.59 -4.39 0.35
C VAL A 82 0.53 -5.76 -0.31
N ARG A 83 1.55 -6.59 -0.09
CA ARG A 83 1.55 -7.99 -0.57
C ARG A 83 1.52 -8.93 0.63
N PRO A 84 0.90 -10.11 0.55
CA PRO A 84 0.94 -11.09 1.63
C PRO A 84 2.37 -11.39 2.11
N ALA A 85 3.34 -11.43 1.16
CA ALA A 85 4.75 -11.61 1.47
C ALA A 85 5.37 -10.50 2.34
N ASN A 86 4.82 -9.28 2.31
CA ASN A 86 5.29 -8.20 3.19
C ASN A 86 4.91 -8.46 4.65
N LEU A 87 3.79 -9.13 4.89
CA LEU A 87 3.25 -9.37 6.21
C LEU A 87 3.54 -10.78 6.74
N ALA A 88 3.99 -11.70 5.87
CA ALA A 88 4.24 -13.11 6.21
C ALA A 88 5.30 -13.32 7.32
N ARG A 89 6.17 -12.32 7.56
CA ARG A 89 7.16 -12.34 8.64
C ARG A 89 6.56 -12.08 10.02
N TYR A 90 5.41 -11.40 10.06
CA TYR A 90 4.72 -11.09 11.30
C TYR A 90 3.74 -12.21 11.67
N ARG A 91 3.65 -12.49 12.97
CA ARG A 91 2.77 -13.49 13.57
C ARG A 91 1.56 -12.86 14.25
N SER A 92 1.65 -11.58 14.59
CA SER A 92 0.61 -10.84 15.28
C SER A 92 0.62 -9.36 14.90
N LEU A 93 -0.49 -8.70 15.20
CA LEU A 93 -0.64 -7.25 15.23
C LEU A 93 -0.70 -6.81 16.69
N LEU A 94 0.28 -6.07 17.18
CA LEU A 94 0.25 -5.48 18.50
C LEU A 94 -0.41 -4.10 18.40
N VAL A 95 -1.49 -3.88 19.16
CA VAL A 95 -2.22 -2.61 19.19
C VAL A 95 -1.76 -1.83 20.41
N ARG A 96 -1.14 -0.67 20.19
CA ARG A 96 -0.55 0.17 21.23
C ARG A 96 -1.30 1.49 21.34
N ASP A 97 -1.61 1.92 22.56
CA ASP A 97 -2.11 3.27 22.79
C ASP A 97 -0.95 4.27 22.74
N ALA A 98 -1.12 5.38 22.03
CA ALA A 98 -0.22 6.51 22.09
C ALA A 98 -0.99 7.80 22.29
N GLU A 99 -0.79 8.42 23.44
CA GLU A 99 -1.44 9.66 23.79
C GLU A 99 -1.12 10.76 22.76
N GLY A 100 -2.16 11.45 22.29
CA GLY A 100 -2.02 12.58 21.37
C GLY A 100 -1.79 12.22 19.90
N ALA A 101 -1.60 10.95 19.54
CA ALA A 101 -1.49 10.53 18.14
C ALA A 101 -2.82 10.73 17.37
N THR A 102 -2.82 11.67 16.41
CA THR A 102 -4.00 11.98 15.59
C THR A 102 -4.20 11.03 14.41
N GLU A 103 -3.14 10.35 14.00
CA GLU A 103 -3.12 9.37 12.91
C GLU A 103 -2.44 8.08 13.40
N PRO A 104 -2.86 6.90 12.92
CA PRO A 104 -2.20 5.67 13.32
C PRO A 104 -0.81 5.57 12.70
N ASN A 105 0.17 5.15 13.50
CA ASN A 105 1.50 4.78 13.02
C ASN A 105 1.63 3.26 12.93
N ILE A 106 2.34 2.76 11.92
CA ILE A 106 2.59 1.32 11.74
C ILE A 106 4.08 1.11 11.55
N TYR A 107 4.66 0.31 12.44
CA TYR A 107 6.08 -0.01 12.46
C TYR A 107 6.31 -1.41 12.99
N ASP A 108 7.54 -1.91 12.89
CA ASP A 108 7.98 -3.09 13.59
C ASP A 108 9.16 -2.76 14.51
N ASP A 109 9.08 -3.22 15.74
CA ASP A 109 10.18 -3.21 16.69
C ASP A 109 10.58 -4.66 16.95
N ALA A 110 11.59 -5.12 16.23
CA ALA A 110 12.06 -6.50 16.35
C ALA A 110 12.83 -6.75 17.66
N GLU A 111 13.30 -5.70 18.34
CA GLU A 111 14.03 -5.80 19.60
C GLU A 111 13.08 -5.98 20.77
N GLU A 112 12.01 -5.17 20.83
CA GLU A 112 11.01 -5.21 21.89
C GLU A 112 9.94 -6.29 21.62
N HIS A 113 9.50 -6.42 20.38
CA HIS A 113 8.36 -7.26 20.00
C HIS A 113 8.65 -8.11 18.74
N PRO A 114 9.55 -9.09 18.86
CA PRO A 114 9.98 -9.91 17.72
C PRO A 114 8.78 -10.60 17.05
N GLY A 115 8.60 -10.32 15.77
CA GLY A 115 7.54 -10.92 14.94
C GLY A 115 6.16 -10.28 15.10
N ALA A 116 6.02 -9.17 15.83
CA ALA A 116 4.81 -8.36 15.80
C ALA A 116 4.95 -7.22 14.80
N LEU A 117 3.86 -6.89 14.10
CA LEU A 117 3.68 -5.57 13.51
C LEU A 117 2.92 -4.73 14.52
N ILE A 118 3.38 -3.52 14.78
CA ILE A 118 2.80 -2.63 15.79
C ILE A 118 1.92 -1.61 15.05
N ILE A 119 0.70 -1.41 15.54
CA ILE A 119 -0.13 -0.27 15.20
C ILE A 119 -0.37 0.57 16.45
N GLU A 120 0.00 1.82 16.35
CA GLU A 120 -0.04 2.77 17.44
C GLU A 120 -1.06 3.88 17.13
N PHE A 121 -1.94 4.20 18.08
CA PHE A 121 -2.98 5.22 17.89
C PHE A 121 -3.49 5.77 19.23
N ALA A 122 -3.97 7.02 19.26
CA ALA A 122 -4.60 7.56 20.45
C ALA A 122 -6.04 7.04 20.57
N PHE A 123 -6.28 6.17 21.56
CA PHE A 123 -7.65 5.73 21.86
C PHE A 123 -8.32 6.59 22.94
N ALA A 124 -7.59 7.56 23.51
CA ALA A 124 -8.14 8.54 24.44
C ALA A 124 -9.21 9.41 23.74
N GLY A 125 -10.46 9.34 24.20
CA GLY A 125 -11.58 10.13 23.68
C GLY A 125 -12.22 9.61 22.38
N GLY A 126 -11.77 8.47 21.84
CA GLY A 126 -12.23 7.94 20.54
C GLY A 126 -12.41 6.42 20.47
N GLY A 127 -12.87 5.99 19.29
CA GLY A 127 -12.92 4.57 18.90
C GLY A 127 -11.60 4.11 18.26
N ALA A 128 -11.59 2.88 17.75
CA ALA A 128 -10.48 2.39 16.94
C ALA A 128 -10.27 3.22 15.66
N PRO A 129 -9.04 3.26 15.11
CA PRO A 129 -8.79 3.96 13.85
C PRO A 129 -9.63 3.36 12.72
N SER A 130 -10.12 4.23 11.83
CA SER A 130 -10.91 3.81 10.67
C SER A 130 -10.05 3.05 9.66
N GLN A 131 -10.69 2.25 8.79
CA GLN A 131 -9.98 1.58 7.69
C GLN A 131 -9.16 2.56 6.84
N ALA A 132 -9.70 3.74 6.51
CA ALA A 132 -9.01 4.73 5.69
C ALA A 132 -7.74 5.27 6.36
N GLN A 133 -7.78 5.51 7.67
CA GLN A 133 -6.60 5.92 8.43
C GLN A 133 -5.52 4.81 8.43
N ILE A 134 -5.92 3.55 8.61
CA ILE A 134 -4.99 2.41 8.55
C ILE A 134 -4.41 2.23 7.14
N GLU A 135 -5.19 2.47 6.08
CA GLU A 135 -4.67 2.43 4.71
C GLU A 135 -3.60 3.49 4.46
N ALA A 136 -3.79 4.69 4.99
CA ALA A 136 -2.77 5.74 4.92
C ALA A 136 -1.48 5.31 5.64
N ALA A 137 -1.61 4.81 6.87
CA ALA A 137 -0.48 4.30 7.65
C ALA A 137 0.24 3.14 6.95
N LEU A 138 -0.49 2.17 6.38
CA LEU A 138 0.08 1.05 5.62
C LEU A 138 0.83 1.53 4.37
N ARG A 139 0.35 2.57 3.68
CA ARG A 139 1.06 3.16 2.54
C ARG A 139 2.38 3.77 2.97
N CYS A 140 2.39 4.48 4.11
CA CYS A 140 3.61 5.05 4.66
C CYS A 140 4.59 3.98 5.16
N TRP A 141 4.11 2.95 5.86
CA TRP A 141 4.93 1.81 6.25
C TRP A 141 5.58 1.11 5.03
N ARG A 142 4.89 1.03 3.90
CA ARG A 142 5.45 0.46 2.65
C ARG A 142 6.40 1.39 1.90
N ASN A 143 6.21 2.70 2.05
CA ASN A 143 7.00 3.72 1.36
C ASN A 143 7.17 4.95 2.27
N PRO A 144 8.09 4.91 3.23
CA PRO A 144 8.20 5.93 4.28
C PRO A 144 8.69 7.28 3.75
N HIS A 145 9.29 7.30 2.57
CA HIS A 145 9.77 8.52 1.91
C HIS A 145 8.73 9.12 0.95
N ALA A 146 7.50 8.60 0.91
CA ALA A 146 6.43 9.19 0.12
C ALA A 146 6.01 10.55 0.70
N ALA A 147 5.51 11.44 -0.16
CA ALA A 147 4.95 12.71 0.28
C ALA A 147 3.78 12.49 1.25
N GLY A 148 3.80 13.19 2.39
CA GLY A 148 2.78 13.07 3.43
C GLY A 148 3.00 11.91 4.41
N CYS A 149 4.12 11.18 4.31
CA CYS A 149 4.52 10.21 5.31
C CYS A 149 5.52 10.83 6.28
N SER A 150 5.25 10.67 7.57
CA SER A 150 6.17 11.09 8.62
C SER A 150 7.45 10.27 8.54
N THR A 151 8.59 10.93 8.41
CA THR A 151 9.92 10.28 8.40
C THR A 151 10.45 9.99 9.80
N GLU A 152 9.69 10.34 10.83
CA GLU A 152 10.20 10.48 12.19
C GLU A 152 10.26 9.15 12.98
N ASP A 153 9.55 8.09 12.55
CA ASP A 153 9.46 6.83 13.32
C ASP A 153 9.46 5.57 12.44
N VAL A 154 10.37 5.50 11.46
CA VAL A 154 10.55 4.29 10.63
C VAL A 154 11.97 3.79 10.83
N GLY A 155 12.11 2.80 11.73
CA GLY A 155 13.39 2.13 11.97
C GLY A 155 13.97 1.51 10.68
N PRO A 156 15.30 1.42 10.56
CA PRO A 156 15.99 0.89 9.38
C PRO A 156 15.69 -0.59 9.07
#